data_AF-A0A357NGA8-F1
#
_entry.id   AF-A0A357NGA8-F1
#
_cell.length_a   1.000
_cell.length_b   1.000
_cell.length_c   1.000
_cell.angle_alpha   90.00
_cell.angle_beta   90.00
_cell.angle_gamma   90.00
#
_symmetry.space_group_name_H-M   'P 1'
#
loop_
_entity.id
_entity.type
_entity.pdbx_description
1 polymer ?
#
loop_
_entity_poly.entity_id
_entity_poly.type
_entity_poly.pdbx_seq_one_letter_code
_entity_poly.pdbx_strand_id
1 'polypeptide(L)'
;MSLLKRLELQKQTEQPVKGPEKAKAAAAPVRSDPYQSLKTKIHRRIIEEMSSEENRKLLAEDAEPGTLEPAVDKIANTVMDEETVPVPRAERTKIIAEVVDEVLGYGPIDHLLKDDSISEVMVNSASQVYVERKGKLVLTEAKFRDDAHVMHVIEKIVAPLGRRIDESSPMVDARLPD
;
A
#
# COMPACT_ATOMS: atom_id res chain seq x y z
N MET A 1 52.88 -34.37 -29.38
CA MET A 1 51.78 -33.39 -29.40
C MET A 1 51.54 -32.92 -27.98
N SER A 2 51.83 -31.64 -27.73
CA SER A 2 52.16 -31.07 -26.41
C SER A 2 50.96 -30.97 -25.45
N LEU A 3 51.24 -31.11 -24.15
CA LEU A 3 50.35 -30.80 -23.01
C LEU A 3 49.75 -29.37 -23.09
N LEU A 4 50.36 -28.47 -23.86
CA LEU A 4 49.83 -27.15 -24.21
C LEU A 4 48.48 -27.21 -24.96
N LYS A 5 48.26 -28.23 -25.80
CA LYS A 5 47.03 -28.34 -26.61
C LYS A 5 45.82 -28.81 -25.79
N ARG A 6 46.05 -29.31 -24.57
CA ARG A 6 44.99 -29.76 -23.65
C ARG A 6 44.53 -28.64 -22.69
N LEU A 7 45.39 -27.64 -22.45
CA LEU A 7 45.06 -26.43 -21.68
C LEU A 7 44.28 -25.37 -22.49
N GLU A 8 44.42 -25.37 -23.82
CA GLU A 8 43.65 -24.46 -24.68
C GLU A 8 42.19 -24.89 -24.88
N LEU A 9 41.88 -26.19 -24.76
CA LEU A 9 40.49 -26.68 -24.85
C LEU A 9 39.66 -26.47 -23.57
N GLN A 10 40.28 -26.18 -22.42
CA GLN A 10 39.56 -25.84 -21.19
C GLN A 10 39.25 -24.34 -21.03
N LYS A 11 39.86 -23.47 -21.86
CA LYS A 11 39.60 -22.02 -21.83
C LYS A 11 38.40 -21.56 -22.68
N GLN A 12 37.68 -22.48 -23.33
CA GLN A 12 36.53 -22.14 -24.19
C GLN A 12 35.16 -22.56 -23.62
N THR A 13 35.07 -22.92 -22.34
CA THR A 13 33.80 -23.27 -21.66
C THR A 13 33.42 -22.36 -20.50
N GLU A 14 33.97 -21.15 -20.42
CA GLU A 14 33.43 -20.09 -19.56
C GLU A 14 32.54 -19.19 -20.42
N GLN A 15 31.31 -19.65 -20.66
CA GLN A 15 30.23 -18.73 -20.98
C GLN A 15 30.03 -17.85 -19.74
N PRO A 16 30.03 -16.51 -19.86
CA PRO A 16 29.62 -15.67 -18.75
C PRO A 16 28.16 -16.04 -18.45
N VAL A 17 27.91 -16.52 -17.23
CA VAL A 17 26.57 -16.69 -16.71
C VAL A 17 25.93 -15.30 -16.79
N LYS A 18 25.07 -15.09 -17.80
CA LYS A 18 24.19 -13.92 -17.86
C LYS A 18 23.39 -13.94 -16.56
N GLY A 19 23.79 -13.11 -15.59
CA GLY A 19 22.91 -12.71 -14.50
C GLY A 19 21.59 -12.23 -15.09
N PRO A 20 20.47 -12.36 -14.36
CA PRO A 20 19.14 -12.20 -14.93
C PRO A 20 19.11 -10.87 -15.68
N GLU A 21 19.03 -11.00 -16.99
CA GLU A 21 18.90 -9.93 -17.95
C GLU A 21 17.73 -9.10 -17.44
N LYS A 22 18.01 -7.86 -17.02
CA LYS A 22 17.00 -6.91 -16.56
C LYS A 22 15.88 -6.94 -17.59
N ALA A 23 14.82 -7.67 -17.28
CA ALA A 23 13.58 -7.62 -18.02
C ALA A 23 13.16 -6.17 -17.86
N LYS A 24 13.39 -5.38 -18.91
CA LYS A 24 12.65 -4.15 -19.14
C LYS A 24 11.19 -4.60 -19.19
N ALA A 25 10.56 -4.65 -18.03
CA ALA A 25 9.13 -4.65 -17.90
C ALA A 25 8.69 -3.41 -18.65
N ALA A 26 8.16 -3.61 -19.85
CA ALA A 26 7.41 -2.59 -20.55
C ALA A 26 6.35 -2.13 -19.55
N ALA A 27 6.53 -0.93 -19.00
CA ALA A 27 5.56 -0.31 -18.12
C ALA A 27 4.26 -0.22 -18.93
N ALA A 28 3.32 -1.11 -18.64
CA ALA A 28 1.95 -0.97 -19.12
C ALA A 28 1.49 0.45 -18.77
N PRO A 29 0.81 1.17 -19.68
CA PRO A 29 0.37 2.52 -19.40
C PRO A 29 -0.44 2.49 -18.11
N VAL A 30 0.05 3.20 -17.10
CA VAL A 30 -0.61 3.32 -15.80
C VAL A 30 -2.00 3.88 -16.11
N ARG A 31 -3.04 3.04 -16.02
CA ARG A 31 -4.42 3.50 -16.04
C ARG A 31 -4.57 4.38 -14.81
N SER A 32 -4.41 5.69 -15.00
CA SER A 32 -4.66 6.68 -13.96
C SER A 32 -6.13 6.54 -13.59
N ASP A 33 -6.40 6.14 -12.36
CA ASP A 33 -7.74 6.13 -11.82
C ASP A 33 -8.32 7.56 -11.95
N PRO A 34 -9.44 7.73 -12.68
CA PRO A 34 -10.01 9.05 -12.97
C PRO A 34 -10.44 9.81 -11.71
N TYR A 35 -10.60 9.12 -10.58
CA TYR A 35 -11.03 9.70 -9.31
C TYR A 35 -9.89 9.94 -8.32
N GLN A 36 -8.62 9.78 -8.72
CA GLN A 36 -7.51 9.93 -7.77
C GLN A 36 -7.38 11.34 -7.19
N SER A 37 -7.63 12.38 -7.98
CA SER A 37 -7.64 13.76 -7.48
C SER A 37 -8.73 13.97 -6.43
N LEU A 38 -9.92 13.37 -6.64
CA LEU A 38 -11.04 13.43 -5.73
C LEU A 38 -10.73 12.67 -4.43
N LYS A 39 -10.21 11.44 -4.52
CA LYS A 39 -9.76 10.65 -3.36
C LYS A 39 -8.75 11.41 -2.51
N THR A 40 -7.73 12.00 -3.15
CA THR A 40 -6.70 12.80 -2.47
C THR A 40 -7.30 14.01 -1.74
N LYS A 41 -8.28 14.69 -2.34
CA LYS A 41 -8.98 15.83 -1.74
C LYS A 41 -9.81 15.41 -0.53
N ILE A 42 -10.58 14.33 -0.65
CA ILE A 42 -11.38 13.79 0.45
C ILE A 42 -10.48 13.37 1.61
N HIS A 43 -9.43 12.60 1.32
CA HIS A 43 -8.45 12.14 2.31
C HIS A 43 -7.81 13.31 3.07
N ARG A 44 -7.33 14.35 2.36
CA ARG A 44 -6.76 15.54 2.98
C ARG A 44 -7.75 16.22 3.92
N ARG A 45 -9.01 16.36 3.48
CA ARG A 45 -10.05 16.99 4.30
C ARG A 45 -10.35 16.21 5.57
N ILE A 46 -10.38 14.87 5.46
CA ILE A 46 -10.58 14.01 6.62
C ILE A 46 -9.43 14.15 7.61
N ILE A 47 -8.17 14.16 7.15
CA ILE A 47 -7.01 14.37 8.03
C ILE A 47 -7.08 15.71 8.74
N GLU A 48 -7.39 16.79 8.01
CA GLU A 48 -7.52 18.13 8.58
C GLU A 48 -8.60 18.16 9.68
N GLU A 49 -9.77 17.59 9.42
CA GLU A 49 -10.88 17.52 10.39
C GLU A 49 -10.58 16.57 11.57
N MET A 50 -9.90 15.45 11.35
CA MET A 50 -9.51 14.52 12.42
C MET A 50 -8.38 15.06 13.30
N SER A 51 -7.51 15.91 12.74
CA SER A 51 -6.41 16.55 13.48
C SER A 51 -6.87 17.66 14.44
N SER A 52 -8.12 18.15 14.29
CA SER A 52 -8.74 19.12 15.18
C SER A 52 -8.90 18.56 16.60
N GLU A 53 -8.68 19.42 17.61
CA GLU A 53 -8.67 19.05 19.04
C GLU A 53 -9.97 18.36 19.51
N GLU A 54 -11.09 18.61 18.84
CA GLU A 54 -12.40 18.00 19.12
C GLU A 54 -12.45 16.51 18.77
N ASN A 55 -11.76 16.08 17.70
CA ASN A 55 -11.70 14.68 17.25
C ASN A 55 -10.52 13.91 17.87
N ARG A 56 -9.47 14.60 18.34
CA ARG A 56 -8.38 13.97 19.10
C ARG A 56 -8.85 13.30 20.39
N LYS A 57 -10.00 13.74 20.95
CA LYS A 57 -10.69 13.08 22.07
C LYS A 57 -11.40 11.77 21.67
N LEU A 58 -11.79 11.60 20.41
CA LEU A 58 -12.35 10.35 19.88
C LEU A 58 -11.25 9.32 19.55
N LEU A 59 -9.99 9.75 19.52
CA LEU A 59 -8.80 8.89 19.45
C LEU A 59 -8.23 8.56 20.84
N ALA A 60 -8.80 9.12 21.91
CA ALA A 60 -8.42 8.80 23.28
C ALA A 60 -8.99 7.42 23.67
N GLU A 61 -8.26 6.71 24.54
CA GLU A 61 -8.46 5.30 24.95
C GLU A 61 -9.89 4.94 25.43
N ASP A 62 -10.76 5.93 25.67
CA ASP A 62 -12.14 5.79 26.14
C ASP A 62 -13.22 5.90 25.04
N ALA A 63 -12.84 6.08 23.77
CA ALA A 63 -13.82 6.15 22.68
C ALA A 63 -14.34 4.76 22.32
N GLU A 64 -15.67 4.61 22.21
CA GLU A 64 -16.26 3.35 21.76
C GLU A 64 -15.70 2.97 20.37
N PRO A 65 -15.17 1.74 20.20
CA PRO A 65 -14.76 1.22 18.91
C PRO A 65 -15.94 1.32 17.94
N GLY A 66 -15.82 2.19 16.93
CA GLY A 66 -16.89 2.46 15.96
C GLY A 66 -17.40 3.91 15.91
N THR A 67 -16.87 4.83 16.73
CA THR A 67 -17.24 6.26 16.65
C THR A 67 -16.55 7.03 15.53
N LEU A 68 -15.39 6.56 15.07
CA LEU A 68 -14.58 7.21 14.03
C LEU A 68 -15.08 6.91 12.61
N GLU A 69 -15.56 5.70 12.36
CA GLU A 69 -16.11 5.30 11.06
C GLU A 69 -17.27 6.21 10.59
N PRO A 70 -18.34 6.45 11.39
CA PRO A 70 -19.42 7.33 11.00
C PRO A 70 -18.99 8.78 10.77
N ALA A 71 -17.98 9.25 11.51
CA ALA A 71 -17.44 10.61 11.36
C ALA A 71 -16.69 10.76 10.04
N VAL A 72 -15.80 9.81 9.72
CA VAL A 72 -15.05 9.76 8.46
C VAL A 72 -16.00 9.61 7.28
N ASP A 73 -16.98 8.71 7.37
CA ASP A 73 -18.03 8.54 6.35
C ASP A 73 -18.79 9.84 6.10
N LYS A 74 -19.20 10.54 7.17
CA LYS A 74 -19.93 11.79 7.04
C LYS A 74 -19.11 12.87 6.33
N ILE A 75 -17.83 13.00 6.67
CA ILE A 75 -16.92 13.95 6.02
C ILE A 75 -16.73 13.58 4.55
N ALA A 76 -16.51 12.29 4.26
CA ALA A 76 -16.34 11.80 2.90
C ALA A 76 -17.56 12.08 2.02
N ASN A 77 -18.77 11.83 2.54
CA ASN A 77 -20.02 12.15 1.85
C ASN A 77 -20.18 13.67 1.64
N THR A 78 -19.82 14.49 2.63
CA THR A 78 -19.92 15.95 2.53
C THR A 78 -19.02 16.50 1.42
N VAL A 79 -17.76 16.05 1.36
CA VAL A 79 -16.83 16.47 0.29
C VAL A 79 -17.29 15.96 -1.08
N MET A 80 -17.87 14.77 -1.14
CA MET A 80 -18.47 14.22 -2.36
C MET A 80 -19.65 15.06 -2.88
N ASP A 81 -20.46 15.60 -1.98
CA ASP A 81 -21.64 16.40 -2.32
C ASP A 81 -21.26 17.84 -2.74
N GLU A 82 -20.12 18.35 -2.28
CA GLU A 82 -19.54 19.63 -2.70
C GLU A 82 -18.88 19.57 -4.08
N GLU A 83 -18.55 18.37 -4.57
CA GLU A 83 -17.83 18.21 -5.82
C GLU A 83 -18.75 18.35 -7.04
N THR A 84 -18.29 19.07 -8.05
CA THR A 84 -19.09 19.33 -9.27
C THR A 84 -19.03 18.19 -10.29
N VAL A 85 -18.16 17.22 -10.08
CA VAL A 85 -17.98 16.06 -10.97
C VAL A 85 -19.11 15.06 -10.73
N PRO A 86 -19.93 14.73 -11.75
CA PRO A 86 -20.98 13.72 -11.61
C PRO A 86 -20.36 12.33 -11.48
N VAL A 87 -20.39 11.78 -10.26
CA VAL A 87 -19.94 10.42 -9.95
C VAL A 87 -21.15 9.48 -9.83
N PRO A 88 -21.22 8.36 -10.57
CA PRO A 88 -22.27 7.37 -10.41
C PRO A 88 -22.34 6.83 -8.98
N ARG A 89 -23.55 6.51 -8.49
CA ARG A 89 -23.75 6.06 -7.10
C ARG A 89 -22.86 4.86 -6.71
N ALA A 90 -22.68 3.91 -7.62
CA ALA A 90 -21.81 2.75 -7.39
C ALA A 90 -20.34 3.14 -7.20
N GLU A 91 -19.83 4.06 -8.02
CA GLU A 91 -18.47 4.59 -7.90
C GLU A 91 -18.32 5.43 -6.64
N ARG A 92 -19.33 6.23 -6.27
CA ARG A 92 -19.32 7.02 -5.03
C ARG A 92 -19.15 6.13 -3.80
N THR A 93 -19.92 5.05 -3.71
CA THR A 93 -19.79 4.08 -2.60
C THR A 93 -18.40 3.45 -2.58
N LYS A 94 -17.86 3.08 -3.74
CA LYS A 94 -16.51 2.51 -3.85
C LYS A 94 -15.44 3.49 -3.40
N ILE A 95 -15.50 4.74 -3.86
CA ILE A 95 -14.52 5.78 -3.51
C ILE A 95 -14.57 6.09 -2.02
N ILE A 96 -15.77 6.19 -1.43
CA ILE A 96 -15.91 6.44 0.02
C ILE A 96 -15.29 5.29 0.80
N ALA A 97 -15.63 4.03 0.48
CA ALA A 97 -15.05 2.86 1.14
C ALA A 97 -13.52 2.85 1.05
N GLU A 98 -12.95 3.12 -0.14
CA GLU A 98 -11.51 3.18 -0.31
C GLU A 98 -10.85 4.30 0.52
N VAL A 99 -11.48 5.47 0.62
CA VAL A 99 -10.93 6.58 1.43
C VAL A 99 -11.08 6.30 2.92
N VAL A 100 -12.17 5.65 3.35
CA VAL A 100 -12.36 5.21 4.73
C VAL A 100 -11.28 4.19 5.10
N ASP A 101 -11.01 3.20 4.24
CA ASP A 101 -9.93 2.23 4.42
C ASP A 101 -8.55 2.92 4.44
N GLU A 102 -8.35 3.98 3.65
CA GLU A 102 -7.14 4.81 3.65
C GLU A 102 -6.93 5.52 5.00
N VAL A 103 -8.00 6.05 5.59
CA VAL A 103 -7.92 6.81 6.85
C VAL A 103 -7.90 5.89 8.08
N LEU A 104 -8.78 4.89 8.13
CA LEU A 104 -9.04 4.07 9.31
C LEU A 104 -8.38 2.69 9.25
N GLY A 105 -8.20 2.11 8.06
CA GLY A 105 -7.54 0.82 7.86
C GLY A 105 -6.06 0.95 7.49
N TYR A 106 -5.55 -0.07 6.80
CA TYR A 106 -4.19 -0.10 6.24
C TYR A 106 -4.11 0.40 4.79
N GLY A 107 -5.10 1.20 4.37
CA GLY A 107 -5.18 1.74 3.02
C GLY A 107 -5.35 0.67 1.95
N PRO A 108 -4.68 0.77 0.79
CA PRO A 108 -4.91 -0.12 -0.35
C PRO A 108 -4.68 -1.61 -0.08
N ILE A 109 -3.99 -1.97 1.00
CA ILE A 109 -3.73 -3.37 1.37
C ILE A 109 -4.79 -3.94 2.32
N ASP A 110 -5.67 -3.12 2.88
CA ASP A 110 -6.63 -3.53 3.91
C ASP A 110 -7.52 -4.69 3.45
N HIS A 111 -8.04 -4.58 2.22
CA HIS A 111 -8.83 -5.64 1.60
C HIS A 111 -8.06 -6.93 1.30
N LEU A 112 -6.72 -6.86 1.11
CA LEU A 112 -5.87 -8.02 0.88
C LEU A 112 -5.60 -8.76 2.19
N LEU A 113 -5.48 -8.02 3.29
CA LEU A 113 -5.28 -8.58 4.63
C LEU A 113 -6.53 -9.33 5.13
N LYS A 114 -7.72 -8.94 4.67
CA LYS A 114 -9.00 -9.59 4.99
C LYS A 114 -9.31 -10.83 4.12
N ASP A 115 -8.51 -11.11 3.10
CA ASP A 115 -8.72 -12.24 2.18
C ASP A 115 -7.99 -13.50 2.67
N ASP A 116 -8.74 -14.44 3.25
CA ASP A 116 -8.22 -15.72 3.78
C ASP A 116 -7.47 -16.59 2.74
N SER A 117 -7.59 -16.28 1.44
CA SER A 117 -6.86 -16.99 0.40
C SER A 117 -5.41 -16.51 0.22
N ILE A 118 -5.06 -15.38 0.85
CA ILE A 118 -3.74 -14.74 0.78
C ILE A 118 -2.93 -15.14 2.02
N SER A 119 -1.74 -15.70 1.81
CA SER A 119 -0.83 -16.09 2.89
C SER A 119 0.17 -15.01 3.25
N GLU A 120 0.47 -14.10 2.32
CA GLU A 120 1.45 -13.03 2.53
C GLU A 120 1.11 -11.81 1.67
N VAL A 121 1.33 -10.61 2.21
CA VAL A 121 1.24 -9.33 1.49
C VAL A 121 2.62 -8.67 1.54
N MET A 122 3.21 -8.38 0.39
CA MET A 122 4.50 -7.71 0.28
C MET A 122 4.33 -6.37 -0.42
N VAL A 123 4.83 -5.29 0.19
CA VAL A 123 4.84 -3.95 -0.40
C VAL A 123 6.28 -3.54 -0.65
N ASN A 124 6.70 -3.53 -1.91
CA ASN A 124 8.07 -3.16 -2.29
C ASN A 124 8.21 -1.67 -2.61
N SER A 125 7.15 -1.06 -3.13
CA SER A 125 7.03 0.39 -3.40
C SER A 125 5.56 0.77 -3.49
N ALA A 126 5.25 2.06 -3.54
CA ALA A 126 3.88 2.53 -3.68
C ALA A 126 3.11 1.92 -4.87
N SER A 127 3.82 1.57 -5.95
CA SER A 127 3.26 1.01 -7.17
C SER A 127 3.36 -0.52 -7.29
N GLN A 128 4.04 -1.18 -6.35
CA GLN A 128 4.35 -2.61 -6.41
C GLN A 128 3.94 -3.31 -5.12
N VAL A 129 2.71 -3.80 -5.12
CA VAL A 129 2.14 -4.65 -4.06
C VAL A 129 1.97 -6.07 -4.61
N TYR A 130 2.53 -7.04 -3.90
CA TYR A 130 2.44 -8.46 -4.23
C TYR A 130 1.67 -9.20 -3.14
N VAL A 131 1.02 -10.29 -3.55
CA VAL A 131 0.38 -11.22 -2.64
C VAL A 131 0.83 -12.63 -2.95
N GLU A 132 0.98 -13.45 -1.93
CA GLU A 132 1.13 -14.89 -2.11
C GLU A 132 -0.23 -15.57 -2.07
N ARG A 133 -0.54 -16.33 -3.14
CA ARG A 133 -1.73 -17.18 -3.22
C ARG A 133 -1.31 -18.59 -3.57
N LYS A 134 -1.61 -19.54 -2.68
CA LYS A 134 -1.28 -20.97 -2.87
C LYS A 134 0.21 -21.19 -3.22
N GLY A 135 1.12 -20.49 -2.52
CA GLY A 135 2.57 -20.61 -2.76
C GLY A 135 3.09 -19.88 -3.99
N LYS A 136 2.30 -19.00 -4.62
CA LYS A 136 2.70 -18.22 -5.80
C LYS A 136 2.55 -16.73 -5.55
N LEU A 137 3.64 -15.99 -5.80
CA LEU A 137 3.63 -14.53 -5.78
C LEU A 137 2.92 -13.97 -7.02
N VAL A 138 1.99 -13.05 -6.79
CA VAL A 138 1.18 -12.39 -7.82
C VAL A 138 1.18 -10.88 -7.55
N LEU A 139 1.48 -10.08 -8.57
CA LEU A 139 1.35 -8.62 -8.50
C LEU A 139 -0.13 -8.24 -8.46
N THR A 140 -0.53 -7.38 -7.53
CA THR A 140 -1.92 -6.92 -7.39
C THR A 140 -2.18 -5.64 -8.16
N GLU A 141 -3.46 -5.25 -8.22
CA GLU A 141 -3.87 -3.93 -8.72
C GLU A 141 -3.83 -2.85 -7.62
N ALA A 142 -3.63 -3.23 -6.36
CA ALA A 142 -3.55 -2.31 -5.24
C ALA A 142 -2.32 -1.41 -5.37
N LYS A 143 -2.52 -0.11 -5.17
CA LYS A 143 -1.46 0.91 -5.27
C LYS A 143 -1.66 1.97 -4.21
N PHE A 144 -0.57 2.30 -3.55
CA PHE A 144 -0.49 3.51 -2.74
C PHE A 144 -0.35 4.72 -3.65
N ARG A 145 -0.69 5.89 -3.10
CA ARG A 145 -0.57 7.17 -3.79
C ARG A 145 0.90 7.50 -4.10
N ASP A 146 1.75 7.32 -3.09
CA ASP A 146 3.18 7.63 -3.11
C ASP A 146 3.89 6.88 -1.97
N ASP A 147 5.22 6.95 -1.93
CA ASP A 147 6.02 6.27 -0.90
C ASP A 147 5.81 6.89 0.49
N ALA A 148 5.39 8.16 0.57
CA ALA A 148 5.03 8.79 1.84
C ALA A 148 3.77 8.16 2.46
N HIS A 149 2.79 7.79 1.63
CA HIS A 149 1.62 7.04 2.05
C HIS A 149 2.02 5.64 2.55
N VAL A 150 2.95 4.95 1.87
CA VAL A 150 3.50 3.67 2.38
C VAL A 150 4.09 3.84 3.77
N MET A 151 4.96 4.85 3.96
CA MET A 151 5.57 5.13 5.27
C MET A 151 4.53 5.42 6.35
N HIS A 152 3.49 6.19 6.03
CA HIS A 152 2.41 6.49 6.96
C HIS A 152 1.66 5.23 7.42
N VAL A 153 1.39 4.29 6.50
CA VAL A 153 0.78 3.01 6.86
C VAL A 153 1.70 2.16 7.73
N ILE A 154 3.02 2.14 7.45
CA ILE A 154 3.98 1.44 8.31
C ILE A 154 3.97 2.04 9.72
N GLU A 155 4.03 3.37 9.84
CA GLU A 155 3.93 4.07 11.13
C GLU A 155 2.67 3.68 11.90
N LYS A 156 1.54 3.63 11.21
CA LYS A 156 0.25 3.23 11.78
C LYS A 156 0.25 1.78 12.29
N ILE A 157 0.93 0.87 11.61
CA ILE A 157 1.07 -0.53 12.04
C ILE A 157 1.95 -0.64 13.29
N VAL A 158 3.06 0.11 13.35
CA VAL A 158 4.05 -0.03 14.44
C VAL A 158 3.74 0.83 15.67
N ALA A 159 2.99 1.92 15.51
CA ALA A 159 2.70 2.87 16.59
C ALA A 159 1.94 2.26 17.79
N PRO A 160 0.85 1.48 17.60
CA PRO A 160 0.17 0.80 18.72
C PRO A 160 1.05 -0.20 19.45
N LEU A 161 2.08 -0.72 18.77
CA LEU A 161 3.02 -1.71 19.31
C LEU A 161 4.17 -1.05 20.11
N GLY A 162 4.19 0.28 20.21
CA GLY A 162 5.25 1.03 20.88
C GLY A 162 6.60 0.98 20.16
N ARG A 163 6.60 0.62 18.86
CA ARG A 163 7.81 0.50 18.05
C ARG A 163 7.98 1.73 17.15
N ARG A 164 9.23 2.00 16.77
CA ARG A 164 9.58 3.12 15.88
C ARG A 164 10.34 2.58 14.68
N ILE A 165 10.00 3.09 13.51
CA ILE A 165 10.75 2.88 12.28
C ILE A 165 11.15 4.25 11.75
N ASP A 166 12.44 4.43 11.47
CA ASP A 166 12.97 5.64 10.88
C ASP A 166 14.31 5.33 10.18
N GLU A 167 14.94 6.32 9.58
CA GLU A 167 16.21 6.16 8.88
C GLU A 167 17.34 5.61 9.78
N SER A 168 17.22 5.77 11.11
CA SER A 168 18.20 5.24 12.07
C SER A 168 17.92 3.78 12.48
N SER A 169 16.66 3.34 12.39
CA SER A 169 16.22 1.98 12.69
C SER A 169 15.23 1.49 11.60
N PRO A 170 15.74 1.01 10.46
CA PRO A 170 14.92 0.71 9.28
C PRO A 170 14.19 -0.64 9.34
N MET A 171 14.40 -1.43 10.40
CA MET A 171 13.85 -2.78 10.51
C MET A 171 13.06 -2.95 11.79
N VAL A 172 11.83 -3.43 11.66
CA VAL A 172 10.92 -3.73 12.76
C VAL A 172 10.24 -5.06 12.48
N ASP A 173 10.19 -5.92 13.49
CA ASP A 173 9.38 -7.14 13.49
C ASP A 173 8.27 -7.00 14.54
N ALA A 174 7.04 -7.30 14.15
CA ALA A 174 5.84 -7.01 14.92
C ALA A 174 4.68 -7.91 14.51
N ARG A 175 3.73 -8.11 15.43
CA ARG A 175 2.47 -8.82 15.16
C ARG A 175 1.32 -7.83 15.24
N LEU A 176 0.51 -7.81 14.19
CA LEU A 176 -0.75 -7.05 14.17
C LEU A 176 -1.73 -7.64 15.20
N PRO A 177 -2.57 -6.81 15.84
CA PRO A 177 -3.71 -7.32 16.59
C PRO A 177 -4.63 -8.09 15.63
N ASP A 178 -4.95 -9.34 15.99
CA ASP A 178 -5.77 -10.28 15.20
C ASP A 178 -7.14 -9.71 14.83
#